data_AF-A0A7C5WKL9-F1
#
_entry.id   AF-A0A7C5WKL9-F1
#
_cell.length_a   1.000
_cell.length_b   1.000
_cell.length_c   1.000
_cell.angle_alpha   90.00
_cell.angle_beta   90.00
_cell.angle_gamma   90.00
#
_symmetry.space_group_name_H-M   'P 1'
#
loop_
_entity.id
_entity.type
_entity.pdbx_description
1 polymer ?
#
loop_
_entity_poly.entity_id
_entity_poly.type
_entity_poly.pdbx_seq_one_letter_code
_entity_poly.pdbx_strand_id
1 'polypeptide(L)'
;MSSRFFRPAFTLVELLVVIAIIALLIGVLLPALRGARAAAWNIACLSNLRSIGQAVHLYAGDSGGELPLADHAAGFGDPDPIGTRLASWSIALLPYLDARGFDRGVFEDPGLLASRADDWRASVERLYRCPHDPRGMDPPAHEAGRYDGSYGYNVYYVLTPTELDPINPPARVWRKLDAIPRPSLTVAFGEVFEGESNGTMTDHLMAHFWVQFHASTDRVAKTRHGKTAGYLMLDGRAVDIAFDNTFDLDSGVDDWNPATAR
;
A
#
# COMPACT_ATOMS: atom_id res chain seq x y z
N MET A 1 -59.72 -34.47 29.73
CA MET A 1 -59.61 -33.10 30.27
C MET A 1 -58.41 -32.43 29.61
N SER A 2 -58.64 -31.48 28.71
CA SER A 2 -57.56 -30.72 28.05
C SER A 2 -57.37 -29.41 28.82
N SER A 3 -56.31 -29.35 29.62
CA SER A 3 -55.93 -28.14 30.35
C SER A 3 -55.43 -27.10 29.35
N ARG A 4 -56.27 -26.12 29.03
CA ARG A 4 -55.84 -24.92 28.29
C ARG A 4 -54.92 -24.12 29.21
N PHE A 5 -53.61 -24.23 29.01
CA PHE A 5 -52.66 -23.31 29.62
C PHE A 5 -52.91 -21.91 29.03
N PHE A 6 -53.41 -21.00 29.87
CA PHE A 6 -53.47 -19.58 29.52
C PHE A 6 -52.05 -19.12 29.24
N ARG A 7 -51.77 -18.75 27.99
CA ARG A 7 -50.52 -18.08 27.65
C ARG A 7 -50.58 -16.67 28.24
N PRO A 8 -49.61 -16.26 29.06
CA PRO A 8 -49.57 -14.90 29.57
C PRO A 8 -49.48 -13.93 28.40
N ALA A 9 -50.38 -12.93 28.39
CA ALA A 9 -50.33 -11.85 27.42
C ALA A 9 -49.26 -10.85 27.85
N PHE A 10 -48.38 -10.49 26.92
CA PHE A 10 -47.28 -9.55 27.15
C PHE A 10 -47.82 -8.13 27.35
N THR A 11 -47.35 -7.42 28.37
CA THR A 11 -47.78 -6.04 28.65
C THR A 11 -46.94 -5.03 27.85
N LEU A 12 -47.52 -3.87 27.54
CA LEU A 12 -46.82 -2.78 26.86
C LEU A 12 -45.61 -2.29 27.67
N VAL A 13 -45.71 -2.31 29.00
CA VAL A 13 -44.62 -1.93 29.92
C VAL A 13 -43.45 -2.91 29.81
N GLU A 14 -43.70 -4.22 29.79
CA GLU A 14 -42.65 -5.24 29.62
C GLU A 14 -41.89 -5.04 28.31
N LEU A 15 -42.60 -4.73 27.22
CA LEU A 15 -41.97 -4.42 25.93
C LEU A 15 -41.10 -3.16 26.00
N LEU A 16 -41.61 -2.10 26.63
CA LEU A 16 -40.93 -0.82 26.71
C LEU A 16 -39.64 -0.89 27.54
N VAL A 17 -39.64 -1.64 28.64
CA VAL A 17 -38.42 -1.85 29.44
C VAL A 17 -37.38 -2.63 28.66
N VAL A 18 -37.78 -3.67 27.91
CA VAL A 18 -36.84 -4.47 27.12
C VAL A 18 -36.17 -3.63 26.03
N ILE A 19 -36.94 -2.84 25.26
CA ILE A 19 -36.34 -1.98 24.24
C ILE A 19 -35.44 -0.90 24.85
N ALA A 20 -35.78 -0.37 26.04
CA ALA A 20 -34.96 0.60 26.74
C ALA A 20 -33.60 0.00 27.15
N ILE A 21 -33.61 -1.24 27.65
CA ILE A 21 -32.37 -1.97 27.99
C ILE A 21 -31.55 -2.25 26.73
N ILE A 22 -32.17 -2.73 25.63
CA ILE A 22 -31.47 -2.98 24.38
C ILE A 22 -30.84 -1.69 23.82
N ALA A 23 -31.58 -0.58 23.83
CA ALA A 23 -31.08 0.71 23.38
C ALA A 23 -29.88 1.19 24.21
N LEU A 24 -29.94 1.03 25.54
CA LEU A 24 -28.83 1.35 26.43
C LEU A 24 -27.59 0.49 26.11
N LEU A 25 -27.78 -0.83 25.96
CA LEU A 25 -26.69 -1.75 25.65
C LEU A 25 -26.04 -1.42 24.31
N ILE A 26 -26.83 -1.20 23.26
CA ILE A 26 -26.33 -0.81 21.93
C ILE A 26 -25.59 0.53 22.00
N GLY A 27 -26.12 1.49 22.76
CA GLY A 27 -25.51 2.81 22.95
C GLY A 27 -24.09 2.73 23.52
N VAL A 28 -23.83 1.78 24.41
CA VAL A 28 -22.49 1.54 24.98
C VAL A 28 -21.62 0.68 24.04
N LEU A 29 -22.21 -0.25 23.30
CA LEU A 29 -21.46 -1.20 22.46
C LEU A 29 -20.94 -0.59 21.15
N LEU A 30 -21.70 0.32 20.53
CA LEU A 30 -21.37 0.88 19.22
C LEU A 30 -20.04 1.67 19.19
N PRO A 31 -19.73 2.57 20.14
CA PRO A 31 -18.45 3.28 20.16
C PRO A 31 -17.27 2.32 20.33
N ALA A 32 -17.41 1.33 21.22
CA ALA A 32 -16.37 0.31 21.45
C ALA A 32 -16.10 -0.53 20.19
N LEU A 33 -17.17 -0.95 19.49
CA LEU A 33 -17.05 -1.72 18.27
C LEU A 33 -16.38 -0.93 17.13
N ARG A 34 -16.68 0.37 17.00
CA ARG A 34 -16.03 1.25 16.01
C ARG A 34 -14.52 1.36 16.26
N GLY A 35 -14.11 1.58 17.51
CA GLY A 35 -12.69 1.62 17.88
C GLY A 35 -11.97 0.29 17.63
N ALA A 36 -12.59 -0.83 18.01
CA ALA A 36 -12.03 -2.16 17.76
C ALA A 36 -11.86 -2.46 16.26
N ARG A 37 -12.85 -2.08 15.43
CA ARG A 37 -12.77 -2.24 13.97
C ARG A 37 -11.64 -1.40 13.37
N ALA A 38 -11.50 -0.14 13.79
CA ALA A 38 -10.43 0.72 13.32
C ALA A 38 -9.05 0.14 13.66
N ALA A 39 -8.85 -0.33 14.89
CA ALA A 39 -7.60 -0.97 15.29
C ALA A 39 -7.30 -2.25 14.47
N ALA A 40 -8.31 -3.09 14.23
CA ALA A 40 -8.18 -4.29 13.40
C ALA A 40 -7.80 -3.94 11.95
N TRP A 41 -8.36 -2.86 11.41
CA TRP A 41 -8.02 -2.36 10.08
C TRP A 41 -6.60 -1.81 10.00
N ASN A 42 -6.12 -1.06 11.00
CA ASN A 42 -4.69 -0.65 11.05
C ASN A 42 -3.77 -1.87 11.01
N ILE A 43 -4.06 -2.90 11.83
CA ILE A 43 -3.29 -4.15 11.87
C ILE A 43 -3.29 -4.83 10.50
N ALA A 44 -4.43 -4.86 9.81
CA ALA A 44 -4.52 -5.41 8.46
C ALA A 44 -3.65 -4.64 7.46
N CYS A 45 -3.65 -3.31 7.49
CA CYS A 45 -2.80 -2.50 6.60
C CYS A 45 -1.31 -2.75 6.85
N LEU A 46 -0.89 -2.80 8.12
CA LEU A 46 0.50 -3.14 8.48
C LEU A 46 0.87 -4.58 8.10
N SER A 47 -0.07 -5.52 8.20
CA SER A 47 0.15 -6.90 7.77
C SER A 47 0.34 -7.00 6.25
N ASN A 48 -0.42 -6.22 5.48
CA ASN A 48 -0.28 -6.11 4.03
C ASN A 48 1.10 -5.54 3.67
N LEU A 49 1.51 -4.43 4.29
CA LEU A 49 2.87 -3.87 4.12
C LEU A 49 3.97 -4.88 4.47
N ARG A 50 3.84 -5.64 5.57
CA ARG A 50 4.81 -6.70 5.91
C ARG A 50 4.89 -7.79 4.85
N SER A 51 3.74 -8.21 4.33
CA SER A 51 3.69 -9.21 3.26
C SER A 51 4.41 -8.70 2.02
N ILE A 52 4.20 -7.43 1.65
CA ILE A 52 4.93 -6.76 0.56
C ILE A 52 6.44 -6.76 0.82
N GLY A 53 6.88 -6.42 2.04
CA GLY A 53 8.30 -6.45 2.41
C GLY A 53 8.93 -7.83 2.30
N GLN A 54 8.23 -8.88 2.73
CA GLN A 54 8.68 -10.25 2.53
C GLN A 54 8.84 -10.58 1.05
N ALA A 55 7.87 -10.19 0.22
CA ALA A 55 7.92 -10.39 -1.22
C ALA A 55 9.08 -9.63 -1.89
N VAL A 56 9.38 -8.39 -1.45
CA VAL A 56 10.55 -7.63 -1.95
C VAL A 56 11.84 -8.38 -1.68
N HIS A 57 12.03 -8.93 -0.49
CA HIS A 57 13.23 -9.69 -0.17
C HIS A 57 13.34 -11.00 -0.94
N LEU A 58 12.22 -11.72 -1.14
CA LEU A 58 12.19 -12.92 -1.96
C LEU A 58 12.54 -12.60 -3.43
N TYR A 59 11.90 -11.55 -3.98
CA TYR A 59 12.19 -11.06 -5.32
C TYR A 59 13.66 -10.68 -5.48
N ALA A 60 14.24 -9.93 -4.54
CA ALA A 60 15.63 -9.53 -4.58
C ALA A 60 16.58 -10.74 -4.50
N GLY A 61 16.22 -11.77 -3.72
CA GLY A 61 16.95 -13.03 -3.66
C GLY A 61 17.01 -13.74 -5.03
N ASP A 62 15.89 -13.77 -5.75
CA ASP A 62 15.79 -14.40 -7.07
C ASP A 62 16.31 -13.52 -8.22
N SER A 63 16.45 -12.22 -8.00
CA SER A 63 16.84 -11.21 -9.01
C SER A 63 18.27 -10.68 -8.81
N GLY A 64 19.16 -11.44 -8.16
CA GLY A 64 20.56 -11.04 -8.00
C GLY A 64 20.78 -9.79 -7.15
N GLY A 65 19.88 -9.53 -6.21
CA GLY A 65 19.87 -8.38 -5.31
C GLY A 65 19.14 -7.14 -5.83
N GLU A 66 18.63 -7.17 -7.08
CA GLU A 66 17.88 -6.05 -7.65
C GLU A 66 16.52 -5.89 -6.98
N LEU A 67 16.14 -4.64 -6.73
CA LEU A 67 14.81 -4.27 -6.26
C LEU A 67 13.84 -4.12 -7.44
N PRO A 68 12.53 -4.31 -7.22
CA PRO A 68 11.55 -4.18 -8.31
C PRO A 68 11.46 -2.74 -8.84
N LEU A 69 11.00 -2.58 -10.08
CA LEU A 69 10.79 -1.27 -10.73
C LEU A 69 9.38 -0.71 -10.54
N ALA A 70 9.20 0.59 -10.76
CA ALA A 70 7.89 1.26 -10.74
C ALA A 70 7.17 1.15 -12.11
N ASP A 71 5.85 1.37 -12.17
CA ASP A 71 5.05 1.32 -13.42
C ASP A 71 5.60 2.30 -14.47
N HIS A 72 6.01 3.52 -14.07
CA HIS A 72 6.59 4.48 -15.01
C HIS A 72 7.91 3.99 -15.63
N ALA A 73 8.78 3.35 -14.85
CA ALA A 73 10.04 2.78 -15.35
C ALA A 73 9.82 1.51 -16.20
N ALA A 74 8.70 0.80 -15.98
CA ALA A 74 8.26 -0.36 -16.74
C ALA A 74 7.53 -0.01 -18.06
N GLY A 75 6.80 1.11 -18.10
CA GLY A 75 5.84 1.45 -19.15
C GLY A 75 6.31 2.41 -20.25
N PHE A 76 7.41 3.16 -20.06
CA PHE A 76 7.86 4.19 -21.02
C PHE A 76 9.02 3.78 -21.95
N GLY A 77 9.30 2.47 -22.07
CA GLY A 77 10.14 1.95 -23.16
C GLY A 77 11.65 2.19 -23.02
N ASP A 78 12.15 2.41 -21.80
CA ASP A 78 13.59 2.34 -21.56
C ASP A 78 14.09 0.91 -21.81
N PRO A 79 15.17 0.72 -22.61
CA PRO A 79 15.75 -0.58 -22.82
C PRO A 79 16.39 -1.10 -21.52
N ASP A 80 15.75 -2.13 -20.98
CA ASP A 80 16.21 -2.94 -19.84
C ASP A 80 17.65 -3.48 -20.05
N PRO A 81 18.55 -3.39 -19.04
CA PRO A 81 19.81 -4.14 -19.04
C PRO A 81 19.67 -5.66 -19.19
N ILE A 82 18.48 -6.23 -18.94
CA ILE A 82 18.15 -7.67 -18.94
C ILE A 82 17.15 -8.06 -20.07
N GLY A 83 16.71 -7.11 -20.90
CA GLY A 83 15.95 -7.37 -22.13
C GLY A 83 14.50 -7.85 -21.98
N THR A 84 13.84 -7.63 -20.85
CA THR A 84 12.47 -8.06 -20.58
C THR A 84 11.57 -6.84 -20.33
N ARG A 85 10.34 -6.85 -20.86
CA ARG A 85 9.31 -5.86 -20.46
C ARG A 85 9.09 -6.03 -18.96
N LEU A 86 9.74 -5.21 -18.15
CA LEU A 86 9.67 -5.34 -16.71
C LEU A 86 8.27 -4.98 -16.27
N ALA A 87 7.67 -5.86 -15.47
CA ALA A 87 6.42 -5.56 -14.84
C ALA A 87 6.67 -4.65 -13.62
N SER A 88 5.74 -3.76 -13.31
CA SER A 88 5.87 -2.91 -12.14
C SER A 88 5.95 -3.71 -10.86
N TRP A 89 6.38 -3.08 -9.77
CA TRP A 89 6.58 -3.73 -8.48
C TRP A 89 5.31 -4.47 -8.03
N SER A 90 4.14 -3.90 -8.29
CA SER A 90 2.87 -4.49 -7.91
C SER A 90 2.59 -5.79 -8.67
N ILE A 91 3.17 -5.97 -9.84
CA ILE A 91 3.09 -7.18 -10.64
C ILE A 91 4.24 -8.13 -10.31
N ALA A 92 5.47 -7.60 -10.27
CA ALA A 92 6.70 -8.36 -10.04
C ALA A 92 6.69 -9.09 -8.69
N LEU A 93 6.00 -8.53 -7.69
CA LEU A 93 5.87 -9.12 -6.36
C LEU A 93 4.72 -10.13 -6.25
N LEU A 94 3.76 -10.16 -7.18
CA LEU A 94 2.60 -11.05 -7.06
C LEU A 94 2.96 -12.55 -6.97
N PRO A 95 3.91 -13.10 -7.73
CA PRO A 95 4.29 -14.51 -7.59
C PRO A 95 4.71 -14.90 -6.16
N TYR A 96 5.18 -13.92 -5.37
CA TYR A 96 5.62 -14.09 -3.99
C TYR A 96 4.52 -13.78 -2.96
N LEU A 97 3.40 -13.18 -3.40
CA LEU A 97 2.31 -12.70 -2.56
C LEU A 97 1.01 -13.48 -2.74
N ASP A 98 0.71 -13.92 -3.96
CA ASP A 98 -0.55 -14.58 -4.31
C ASP A 98 -0.34 -15.88 -5.08
N ALA A 99 -1.07 -16.92 -4.66
CA ALA A 99 -0.99 -18.26 -5.23
C ALA A 99 -1.95 -18.49 -6.42
N ARG A 100 -2.61 -17.44 -6.93
CA ARG A 100 -3.58 -17.54 -8.03
C ARG A 100 -2.96 -17.82 -9.40
N GLY A 101 -1.71 -18.26 -9.48
CA GLY A 101 -1.04 -18.55 -10.75
C GLY A 101 -0.82 -17.29 -11.59
N PHE A 102 -0.44 -16.19 -10.95
CA PHE A 102 0.19 -15.06 -11.61
C PHE A 102 1.68 -15.36 -11.73
N ASP A 103 2.06 -16.07 -12.79
CA ASP A 103 3.46 -16.29 -13.12
C ASP A 103 3.97 -15.23 -14.10
N ARG A 104 5.28 -15.26 -14.37
CA ARG A 104 5.92 -14.35 -15.32
C ARG A 104 5.29 -14.41 -16.72
N GLY A 105 4.83 -15.58 -17.15
CA GLY A 105 4.20 -15.78 -18.47
C GLY A 105 2.86 -15.06 -18.62
N VAL A 106 2.09 -14.94 -17.53
CA VAL A 106 0.84 -14.16 -17.51
C VAL A 106 1.08 -12.69 -17.83
N PHE A 107 2.19 -12.11 -17.39
CA PHE A 107 2.49 -10.69 -17.56
C PHE A 107 3.18 -10.36 -18.89
N GLU A 108 3.82 -11.35 -19.51
CA GLU A 108 4.46 -11.21 -20.83
C GLU A 108 3.46 -11.34 -22.00
N ASP A 109 2.26 -11.87 -21.75
CA ASP A 109 1.15 -11.99 -22.72
C ASP A 109 0.00 -11.03 -22.39
N PRO A 110 -0.18 -9.93 -23.16
CA PRO A 110 -1.26 -8.96 -22.94
C PRO A 110 -2.67 -9.56 -23.02
N GLY A 111 -2.88 -10.60 -23.84
CA GLY A 111 -4.16 -11.27 -23.95
C GLY A 111 -4.47 -12.12 -22.72
N LEU A 112 -3.46 -12.81 -22.19
CA LEU A 112 -3.57 -13.58 -20.95
C LEU A 112 -3.77 -12.64 -19.75
N LEU A 113 -3.01 -11.55 -19.65
CA LEU A 113 -3.18 -10.55 -18.59
C LEU A 113 -4.59 -9.96 -18.58
N ALA A 114 -5.12 -9.56 -19.75
CA ALA A 114 -6.47 -9.06 -19.89
C ALA A 114 -7.53 -10.09 -19.45
N SER A 115 -7.33 -11.37 -19.78
CA SER A 115 -8.24 -12.45 -19.35
C SER A 115 -8.26 -12.70 -17.83
N ARG A 116 -7.23 -12.22 -17.11
CA ARG A 116 -7.06 -12.39 -15.65
C ARG A 116 -7.34 -11.10 -14.86
N ALA A 117 -7.97 -10.10 -15.48
CA ALA A 117 -8.23 -8.80 -14.87
C ALA A 117 -8.98 -8.89 -13.52
N ASP A 118 -9.98 -9.76 -13.40
CA ASP A 118 -10.75 -9.92 -12.16
C ASP A 118 -9.94 -10.57 -11.03
N ASP A 119 -9.09 -11.55 -11.37
CA ASP A 119 -8.15 -12.13 -10.42
C ASP A 119 -7.16 -11.08 -9.93
N TRP A 120 -6.61 -10.27 -10.85
CA TRP A 120 -5.67 -9.19 -10.53
C TRP A 120 -6.30 -8.22 -9.54
N ARG A 121 -7.52 -7.76 -9.83
CA ARG A 121 -8.27 -6.85 -8.95
C ARG A 121 -8.46 -7.45 -7.56
N ALA A 122 -8.82 -8.72 -7.48
CA ALA A 122 -9.02 -9.38 -6.19
C ALA A 122 -7.72 -9.55 -5.39
N SER A 123 -6.58 -9.73 -6.07
CA SER A 123 -5.25 -9.75 -5.44
C SER A 123 -4.86 -8.36 -4.93
N VAL A 124 -5.03 -7.31 -5.75
CA VAL A 124 -4.76 -5.91 -5.37
C VAL A 124 -5.61 -5.51 -4.18
N GLU A 125 -6.92 -5.80 -4.22
CA GLU A 125 -7.85 -5.47 -3.14
C GLU A 125 -7.44 -6.12 -1.81
N ARG A 126 -6.95 -7.35 -1.86
CA ARG A 126 -6.59 -8.09 -0.66
C ARG A 126 -5.22 -7.68 -0.10
N LEU A 127 -4.24 -7.48 -0.98
CA LEU A 127 -2.82 -7.43 -0.61
C LEU A 127 -2.23 -6.03 -0.71
N TYR A 128 -2.71 -5.22 -1.64
CA TYR A 128 -2.19 -3.87 -1.89
C TYR A 128 -3.13 -2.76 -1.45
N ARG A 129 -4.37 -3.07 -1.06
CA ARG A 129 -5.29 -2.09 -0.47
C ARG A 129 -5.29 -2.17 1.05
N CYS A 130 -5.35 -1.02 1.69
CA CYS A 130 -5.53 -0.86 3.12
C CYS A 130 -7.03 -0.72 3.42
N PRO A 131 -7.61 -1.46 4.38
CA PRO A 131 -9.03 -1.31 4.73
C PRO A 131 -9.48 0.08 5.19
N HIS A 132 -8.56 0.97 5.57
CA HIS A 132 -8.86 2.38 5.88
C HIS A 132 -8.83 3.29 4.65
N ASP A 133 -8.49 2.77 3.47
CA ASP A 133 -8.53 3.56 2.26
C ASP A 133 -9.97 4.01 1.96
N PRO A 134 -10.26 5.33 1.98
CA PRO A 134 -11.61 5.83 1.78
C PRO A 134 -12.04 5.77 0.32
N ARG A 135 -11.12 5.47 -0.61
CA ARG A 135 -11.42 5.34 -2.02
C ARG A 135 -12.39 4.19 -2.23
N GLY A 136 -13.55 4.52 -2.80
CA GLY A 136 -14.57 3.55 -3.17
C GLY A 136 -14.03 2.54 -4.19
N MET A 137 -14.76 1.44 -4.34
CA MET A 137 -14.55 0.38 -5.33
C MET A 137 -14.79 0.84 -6.79
N ASP A 138 -14.76 2.14 -7.08
CA ASP A 138 -15.04 2.66 -8.42
C ASP A 138 -13.79 2.50 -9.30
N PRO A 139 -13.81 1.59 -10.29
CA PRO A 139 -12.62 1.26 -11.06
C PRO A 139 -12.32 2.38 -12.06
N PRO A 140 -11.09 2.92 -12.11
CA PRO A 140 -10.57 3.43 -13.38
C PRO A 140 -10.54 2.24 -14.36
N ALA A 141 -11.23 2.42 -15.48
CA ALA A 141 -11.50 1.46 -16.55
C ALA A 141 -10.49 0.30 -16.76
N HIS A 142 -11.02 -0.93 -16.75
CA HIS A 142 -10.73 -2.07 -17.63
C HIS A 142 -9.30 -2.35 -18.18
N GLU A 143 -8.23 -1.97 -17.51
CA GLU A 143 -6.86 -2.31 -17.94
C GLU A 143 -6.13 -3.13 -16.87
N ALA A 144 -6.06 -4.45 -17.11
CA ALA A 144 -5.22 -5.33 -16.32
C ALA A 144 -3.77 -4.83 -16.37
N GLY A 145 -3.11 -4.77 -15.21
CA GLY A 145 -1.77 -4.19 -15.06
C GLY A 145 -1.75 -2.74 -14.59
N ARG A 146 -2.89 -2.03 -14.51
CA ARG A 146 -2.93 -0.73 -13.82
C ARG A 146 -2.98 -0.93 -12.31
N TYR A 147 -1.97 -0.41 -11.60
CA TYR A 147 -1.95 -0.40 -10.15
C TYR A 147 -2.85 0.69 -9.58
N ASP A 148 -3.83 0.28 -8.79
CA ASP A 148 -4.66 1.13 -7.95
C ASP A 148 -4.74 0.52 -6.54
N GLY A 149 -3.64 0.63 -5.79
CA GLY A 149 -3.55 0.19 -4.41
C GLY A 149 -3.25 1.35 -3.45
N SER A 150 -3.21 1.03 -2.17
CA SER A 150 -3.04 1.99 -1.07
C SER A 150 -1.59 2.33 -0.77
N TYR A 151 -0.62 1.63 -1.37
CA TYR A 151 0.81 1.75 -1.07
C TYR A 151 1.57 2.24 -2.30
N GLY A 152 2.44 3.23 -2.13
CA GLY A 152 3.34 3.74 -3.16
C GLY A 152 4.77 3.34 -2.88
N TYR A 153 5.49 2.97 -3.92
CA TYR A 153 6.89 2.58 -3.85
C TYR A 153 7.82 3.81 -3.77
N ASN A 154 8.92 3.71 -3.07
CA ASN A 154 9.90 4.79 -3.04
C ASN A 154 10.71 4.84 -4.35
N VAL A 155 10.67 6.00 -5.03
CA VAL A 155 11.29 6.18 -6.35
C VAL A 155 12.81 5.98 -6.36
N TYR A 156 13.52 6.17 -5.24
CA TYR A 156 14.99 6.10 -5.20
C TYR A 156 15.56 4.76 -5.69
N TYR A 157 14.77 3.69 -5.68
CA TYR A 157 15.16 2.37 -6.14
C TYR A 157 14.98 2.14 -7.65
N VAL A 158 14.41 3.12 -8.36
CA VAL A 158 14.12 3.00 -9.80
C VAL A 158 14.82 4.06 -10.64
N LEU A 159 15.28 5.15 -10.02
CA LEU A 159 15.98 6.25 -10.71
C LEU A 159 17.24 5.78 -11.44
N THR A 160 17.49 6.39 -12.59
CA THR A 160 18.78 6.39 -13.30
C THR A 160 19.69 7.49 -12.75
N PRO A 161 21.02 7.43 -12.98
CA PRO A 161 21.93 8.50 -12.56
C PRO A 161 21.53 9.89 -13.09
N THR A 162 20.96 9.96 -14.29
CA THR A 162 20.51 11.19 -14.94
C THR A 162 19.19 11.73 -14.38
N GLU A 163 18.28 10.86 -13.94
CA GLU A 163 17.05 11.31 -13.28
C GLU A 163 17.32 11.79 -11.85
N LEU A 164 18.31 11.19 -11.17
CA LEU A 164 18.66 11.55 -9.81
C LEU A 164 19.44 12.87 -9.72
N ASP A 165 20.43 13.10 -10.60
CA ASP A 165 21.11 14.39 -10.74
C ASP A 165 21.33 14.70 -12.23
N PRO A 166 20.41 15.44 -12.88
CA PRO A 166 20.54 15.77 -14.29
C PRO A 166 21.67 16.78 -14.57
N ILE A 167 22.18 17.46 -13.54
CA ILE A 167 23.17 18.52 -13.67
C ILE A 167 24.59 17.94 -13.54
N ASN A 168 24.81 17.00 -12.61
CA ASN A 168 26.14 16.42 -12.34
C ASN A 168 26.18 14.87 -12.35
N PRO A 169 25.94 14.21 -13.50
CA PRO A 169 26.10 12.75 -13.60
C PRO A 169 27.59 12.33 -13.51
N PRO A 170 27.92 11.17 -12.90
CA PRO A 170 27.03 10.10 -12.47
C PRO A 170 26.63 10.17 -10.99
N ALA A 171 25.34 10.35 -10.71
CA ALA A 171 24.79 10.18 -9.37
C ALA A 171 24.74 8.70 -8.96
N ARG A 172 24.97 8.42 -7.68
CA ARG A 172 24.82 7.08 -7.11
C ARG A 172 23.35 6.70 -7.01
N VAL A 173 22.96 5.63 -7.69
CA VAL A 173 21.60 5.05 -7.64
C VAL A 173 21.50 3.89 -6.65
N TRP A 174 20.28 3.51 -6.29
CA TRP A 174 19.99 2.57 -5.20
C TRP A 174 19.16 1.36 -5.67
N ARG A 175 19.52 0.75 -6.79
CA ARG A 175 18.73 -0.35 -7.38
C ARG A 175 18.90 -1.70 -6.69
N LYS A 176 20.04 -1.91 -6.03
CA LYS A 176 20.32 -3.16 -5.31
C LYS A 176 20.14 -3.03 -3.82
N LEU A 177 19.53 -4.06 -3.23
CA LEU A 177 19.30 -4.15 -1.79
C LEU A 177 20.60 -4.07 -0.98
N ASP A 178 21.67 -4.72 -1.45
CA ASP A 178 22.98 -4.75 -0.79
C ASP A 178 23.77 -3.43 -0.91
N ALA A 179 23.39 -2.55 -1.84
CA ALA A 179 24.01 -1.25 -2.04
C ALA A 179 23.46 -0.17 -1.09
N ILE A 180 22.38 -0.46 -0.35
CA ILE A 180 21.66 0.50 0.48
C ILE A 180 22.25 0.50 1.91
N PRO A 181 22.72 1.65 2.44
CA PRO A 181 23.57 1.64 3.65
C PRO A 181 22.80 1.33 4.93
N ARG A 182 21.52 1.72 5.01
CA ARG A 182 20.73 1.71 6.24
C ARG A 182 19.30 1.20 6.00
N PRO A 183 19.12 -0.05 5.52
CA PRO A 183 17.81 -0.57 5.11
C PRO A 183 16.76 -0.55 6.23
N SER A 184 17.17 -0.67 7.50
CA SER A 184 16.25 -0.61 8.65
C SER A 184 15.68 0.78 8.95
N LEU A 185 16.29 1.81 8.36
CA LEU A 185 15.93 3.23 8.52
C LEU A 185 15.41 3.84 7.21
N THR A 186 15.58 3.15 6.08
CA THR A 186 15.14 3.66 4.78
C THR A 186 13.72 3.18 4.46
N VAL A 187 12.84 4.10 4.11
CA VAL A 187 11.47 3.80 3.69
C VAL A 187 11.49 3.09 2.33
N ALA A 188 10.85 1.94 2.26
CA ALA A 188 10.59 1.21 1.02
C ALA A 188 9.27 1.59 0.37
N PHE A 189 8.20 1.65 1.18
CA PHE A 189 6.86 2.00 0.74
C PHE A 189 6.19 2.92 1.77
N GLY A 190 5.28 3.77 1.30
CA GLY A 190 4.36 4.49 2.17
C GLY A 190 2.94 4.42 1.67
N GLU A 191 2.00 4.66 2.56
CA GLU A 191 0.60 4.80 2.19
C GLU A 191 0.36 6.09 1.39
N VAL A 192 -0.45 6.00 0.34
CA VAL A 192 -0.66 7.06 -0.66
C VAL A 192 -2.13 7.39 -0.87
N PHE A 193 -2.44 8.67 -1.12
CA PHE A 193 -3.75 9.09 -1.63
C PHE A 193 -3.73 9.10 -3.16
N GLU A 194 -4.82 8.68 -3.79
CA GLU A 194 -5.09 9.05 -5.18
C GLU A 194 -6.07 10.22 -5.17
N GLY A 195 -5.71 11.31 -5.83
CA GLY A 195 -6.56 12.49 -5.91
C GLY A 195 -5.98 13.56 -6.85
N GLU A 196 -6.67 13.76 -7.96
CA GLU A 196 -6.67 14.93 -8.85
C GLU A 196 -5.39 15.26 -9.64
N SER A 197 -5.16 14.49 -10.72
CA SER A 197 -4.97 15.06 -12.07
C SER A 197 -4.71 13.95 -13.10
N ASN A 198 -5.61 13.85 -14.10
CA ASN A 198 -5.39 13.19 -15.38
C ASN A 198 -4.78 11.77 -15.37
N GLY A 199 -5.33 10.83 -14.59
CA GLY A 199 -5.06 9.40 -14.81
C GLY A 199 -3.64 8.92 -14.49
N THR A 200 -2.83 9.70 -13.77
CA THR A 200 -1.49 9.27 -13.34
C THR A 200 -1.59 8.19 -12.25
N MET A 201 -0.94 7.04 -12.49
CA MET A 201 -0.92 5.87 -11.61
C MET A 201 -0.27 6.24 -10.28
N THR A 202 -0.82 5.74 -9.16
CA THR A 202 -0.20 5.93 -7.83
C THR A 202 0.75 4.77 -7.56
N ASP A 203 1.74 4.57 -8.42
CA ASP A 203 2.69 3.45 -8.37
C ASP A 203 3.90 3.76 -7.47
N HIS A 204 4.38 5.00 -7.45
CA HIS A 204 5.52 5.44 -6.66
C HIS A 204 5.37 6.85 -6.08
N LEU A 205 6.18 7.15 -5.07
CA LEU A 205 6.33 8.45 -4.43
C LEU A 205 7.64 9.09 -4.88
N MET A 206 7.55 10.25 -5.52
CA MET A 206 8.69 10.99 -6.06
C MET A 206 9.50 11.71 -4.97
N ALA A 207 9.94 11.00 -3.94
CA ALA A 207 10.56 11.61 -2.76
C ALA A 207 11.81 12.45 -3.05
N HIS A 208 12.56 12.12 -4.11
CA HIS A 208 13.67 12.95 -4.59
C HIS A 208 13.27 14.40 -4.93
N PHE A 209 12.06 14.64 -5.44
CA PHE A 209 11.57 15.98 -5.74
C PHE A 209 11.23 16.80 -4.50
N TRP A 210 10.92 16.16 -3.37
CA TRP A 210 10.62 16.86 -2.12
C TRP A 210 11.83 17.67 -1.64
N VAL A 211 13.04 17.15 -1.85
CA VAL A 211 14.29 17.84 -1.50
C VAL A 211 14.76 18.73 -2.66
N GLN A 212 14.83 18.19 -3.88
CA GLN A 212 15.43 18.87 -5.02
C GLN A 212 14.63 20.10 -5.47
N PHE A 213 13.31 19.99 -5.47
CA PHE A 213 12.40 21.00 -6.01
C PHE A 213 11.43 21.56 -4.96
N HIS A 214 11.59 21.19 -3.69
CA HIS A 214 10.64 21.52 -2.62
C HIS A 214 9.20 21.15 -3.01
N ALA A 215 9.05 20.01 -3.70
CA ALA A 215 7.76 19.56 -4.20
C ALA A 215 6.82 19.14 -3.07
N SER A 216 5.52 19.15 -3.37
CA SER A 216 4.48 18.75 -2.42
C SER A 216 4.62 17.28 -1.99
N THR A 217 4.25 17.02 -0.75
CA THR A 217 4.17 15.69 -0.12
C THR A 217 2.71 15.23 0.06
N ASP A 218 1.76 15.90 -0.59
CA ASP A 218 0.31 15.65 -0.54
C ASP A 218 -0.09 14.25 -0.99
N ARG A 219 0.70 13.61 -1.86
CA ARG A 219 0.50 12.23 -2.31
C ARG A 219 0.61 11.20 -1.19
N VAL A 220 1.28 11.54 -0.08
CA VAL A 220 1.39 10.64 1.08
C VAL A 220 0.10 10.70 1.89
N ALA A 221 -0.46 9.54 2.25
CA ALA A 221 -1.68 9.44 3.05
C ALA A 221 -1.42 9.63 4.55
N LYS A 222 -0.85 10.79 4.93
CA LYS A 222 -0.30 11.10 6.27
C LYS A 222 -1.26 10.86 7.45
N THR A 223 -2.56 10.82 7.19
CA THR A 223 -3.63 10.68 8.20
C THR A 223 -4.52 9.47 7.96
N ARG A 224 -4.09 8.47 7.18
CA ARG A 224 -4.90 7.27 6.89
C ARG A 224 -5.36 6.55 8.16
N HIS A 225 -4.51 6.53 9.18
CA HIS A 225 -4.78 5.93 10.49
C HIS A 225 -5.08 6.99 11.56
N GLY A 226 -5.64 8.14 11.15
CA GLY A 226 -5.99 9.26 12.02
C GLY A 226 -4.96 10.38 12.01
N LYS A 227 -3.81 10.19 12.69
CA LYS A 227 -2.68 11.15 12.71
C LYS A 227 -1.39 10.56 12.14
N THR A 228 -1.47 9.34 11.65
CA THR A 228 -0.35 8.51 11.23
C THR A 228 -0.70 7.79 9.94
N ALA A 229 0.32 7.21 9.33
CA ALA A 229 0.20 6.38 8.15
C ALA A 229 1.12 5.16 8.26
N GLY A 230 0.81 4.13 7.49
CA GLY A 230 1.63 2.95 7.33
C GLY A 230 2.85 3.22 6.44
N TYR A 231 4.03 2.84 6.91
CA TYR A 231 5.27 2.83 6.14
C TYR A 231 5.95 1.47 6.27
N LEU A 232 6.52 0.99 5.17
CA LEU A 232 7.37 -0.18 5.16
C LEU A 232 8.81 0.27 5.11
N MET A 233 9.62 -0.16 6.08
CA MET A 233 11.07 -0.01 6.02
C MET A 233 11.66 -1.10 5.12
N LEU A 234 12.81 -0.81 4.51
CA LEU A 234 13.44 -1.72 3.55
C LEU A 234 13.94 -3.03 4.15
N ASP A 235 14.07 -3.12 5.48
CA ASP A 235 14.31 -4.37 6.21
C ASP A 235 13.04 -5.25 6.39
N GLY A 236 11.90 -4.83 5.85
CA GLY A 236 10.61 -5.53 5.93
C GLY A 236 9.75 -5.13 7.13
N ARG A 237 10.22 -4.21 7.98
CA ARG A 237 9.44 -3.74 9.14
C ARG A 237 8.38 -2.73 8.72
N ALA A 238 7.10 -3.10 8.86
CA ALA A 238 6.00 -2.14 8.75
C ALA A 238 5.74 -1.40 10.07
N VAL A 239 5.59 -0.08 9.99
CA VAL A 239 5.32 0.83 11.11
C VAL A 239 4.15 1.76 10.81
N ASP A 240 3.44 2.19 11.86
CA ASP A 240 2.38 3.19 11.82
C ASP A 240 2.86 4.41 12.62
N ILE A 241 3.31 5.45 11.94
CA ILE A 241 3.94 6.64 12.56
C ILE A 241 3.50 7.93 11.86
N ALA A 242 3.77 9.07 12.47
CA ALA A 242 3.54 10.37 11.85
C ALA A 242 4.51 10.56 10.67
N PHE A 243 4.06 11.23 9.60
CA PHE A 243 4.88 11.48 8.42
C PHE A 243 6.18 12.23 8.72
N ASP A 244 6.13 13.19 9.64
CA ASP A 244 7.28 14.01 10.05
C ASP A 244 8.41 13.17 10.68
N ASN A 245 8.09 11.96 11.17
CA ASN A 245 9.11 11.01 11.64
C ASN A 245 9.81 10.26 10.50
N THR A 246 9.37 10.42 9.25
CA THR A 246 10.01 9.85 8.05
C THR A 246 10.56 10.93 7.13
N PHE A 247 9.99 12.14 7.17
CA PHE A 247 10.41 13.26 6.34
C PHE A 247 10.03 14.59 6.99
N ASP A 248 11.05 15.37 7.38
CA ASP A 248 10.94 16.74 7.85
C ASP A 248 12.28 17.45 7.61
N LEU A 249 12.32 18.36 6.64
CA LEU A 249 13.54 19.08 6.28
C LEU A 249 14.02 20.03 7.38
N ASP A 250 13.12 20.58 8.19
CA ASP A 250 13.48 21.51 9.26
C ASP A 250 14.20 20.78 10.41
N SER A 251 13.77 19.54 10.70
CA SER A 251 14.45 18.63 11.63
C SER A 251 15.53 17.77 10.97
N GLY A 252 15.73 17.93 9.65
CA GLY A 252 16.67 17.20 8.80
C GLY A 252 16.39 15.70 8.65
N VAL A 253 15.16 15.24 8.92
CA VAL A 253 14.72 13.86 8.73
C VAL A 253 14.41 13.62 7.26
N ASP A 254 15.02 12.61 6.65
CA ASP A 254 14.76 12.19 5.27
C ASP A 254 15.05 10.69 5.15
N ASP A 255 14.13 9.88 5.69
CA ASP A 255 14.22 8.42 5.65
C ASP A 255 13.86 7.85 4.27
N TRP A 256 13.42 8.71 3.35
CA TRP A 256 13.09 8.32 1.97
C TRP A 256 14.33 8.28 1.09
N ASN A 257 15.35 9.09 1.36
CA ASN A 257 16.59 9.05 0.60
C ASN A 257 17.59 8.07 1.24
N PRO A 258 17.99 6.99 0.54
CA PRO A 258 18.94 6.00 1.08
C PRO A 258 20.30 6.59 1.48
N ALA A 259 20.68 7.75 0.92
CA ALA A 259 21.91 8.44 1.28
C ALA A 259 21.85 9.09 2.68
N THR A 260 20.70 9.61 3.08
CA THR A 260 20.55 10.48 4.26
C THR A 260 19.80 9.82 5.42
N ALA A 261 18.90 8.85 5.15
CA ALA A 261 18.04 8.13 6.10
C ALA A 261 18.75 7.70 7.39
N ARG A 262 18.30 8.13 8.59
CA ARG A 262 19.11 8.08 9.83
C ARG A 262 18.38 7.70 11.11
#